data_AF-A0A6P0IK15-F1
#
_entry.id   AF-A0A6P0IK15-F1
#
_cell.length_a   1.000
_cell.length_b   1.000
_cell.length_c   1.000
_cell.angle_alpha   90.00
_cell.angle_beta   90.00
_cell.angle_gamma   90.00
#
_symmetry.space_group_name_H-M   'P 1'
#
loop_
_entity.id
_entity.type
_entity.pdbx_description
1 polymer ?
#
loop_
_entity_poly.entity_id
_entity_poly.type
_entity_poly.pdbx_seq_one_letter_code
_entity_poly.pdbx_strand_id
1 'polypeptide(L)' 'MGNFNLGTLSGLETNSFPSSKSLTVFDPTDVFRFRLNGTKDIGIALTNISAGDDADLRLFRDSNNNGVFE' A
#
# COMPACT_ATOMS: atom_id res chain seq x y z
N MET A 1 -9.32 4.91 -8.92
CA MET A 1 -7.97 4.69 -8.40
C MET A 1 -7.79 5.61 -7.21
N GLY A 2 -7.76 5.06 -6.01
CA GLY A 2 -7.44 5.78 -4.80
C GLY A 2 -5.93 6.01 -4.64
N ASN A 3 -5.56 7.12 -4.02
CA ASN A 3 -4.19 7.40 -3.61
C ASN A 3 -4.19 7.75 -2.11
N PHE A 4 -3.52 6.93 -1.31
CA PHE A 4 -3.58 6.98 0.14
C PHE A 4 -2.20 7.26 0.72
N ASN A 5 -2.07 8.35 1.47
CA ASN A 5 -0.85 8.66 2.21
C ASN A 5 -0.97 8.12 3.65
N LEU A 6 -0.15 7.13 3.97
CA LEU A 6 -0.09 6.46 5.26
C LEU A 6 0.88 7.14 6.24
N GLY A 7 1.53 8.22 5.82
CA GLY A 7 2.49 8.95 6.65
C GLY A 7 3.84 8.21 6.78
N THR A 8 4.50 8.39 7.91
CA THR A 8 5.82 7.82 8.18
C THR A 8 5.68 6.62 9.10
N LEU A 9 6.17 5.46 8.66
CA LEU A 9 6.25 4.26 9.49
C LEU A 9 7.44 4.41 10.45
N SER A 10 7.17 4.69 11.72
CA SER A 10 8.18 4.95 12.76
C SER A 10 8.37 3.84 13.79
N GLY A 11 7.69 2.68 13.67
CA GLY A 11 7.81 1.56 14.61
C GLY A 11 7.21 0.24 14.08
N LEU A 12 7.05 -0.74 14.98
CA LEU A 12 6.33 -2.01 14.74
C LEU A 12 4.81 -1.76 14.69
N GLU A 13 4.39 -0.76 13.92
CA GLU A 13 2.98 -0.45 13.75
C GLU A 13 2.43 -1.35 12.66
N THR A 14 1.64 -2.35 13.05
CA THR A 14 0.69 -2.99 12.14
C THR A 14 -0.34 -1.95 11.75
N ASN A 15 0.00 -1.13 10.77
CA ASN A 15 -0.97 -0.28 10.08
C ASN A 15 -1.85 -1.20 9.23
N SER A 16 -2.85 -1.78 9.88
CA SER A 16 -3.97 -2.37 9.17
C SER A 16 -4.77 -1.19 8.61
N PHE A 17 -5.06 -1.22 7.31
CA PHE A 17 -6.02 -0.31 6.69
C PHE A 17 -7.32 -1.08 6.42
N PRO A 18 -8.09 -1.49 7.45
CA PRO A 18 -9.23 -2.37 7.23
C PRO A 18 -10.48 -1.57 6.83
N SER A 19 -11.19 -2.17 5.88
CA SER A 19 -12.65 -2.21 5.75
C SER A 19 -13.39 -1.22 4.84
N SER A 20 -12.74 -0.28 4.14
CA SER A 20 -13.49 0.59 3.20
C SER A 20 -12.88 0.73 1.80
N LYS A 21 -11.96 -0.16 1.43
CA LYS A 21 -11.28 -0.10 0.13
C LYS A 21 -11.50 -1.41 -0.60
N SER A 22 -12.11 -1.31 -1.76
CA SER A 22 -12.51 -2.42 -2.60
C SER A 22 -12.06 -2.09 -4.02
N LEU A 23 -11.33 -3.02 -4.62
CA LEU A 23 -11.05 -2.97 -6.05
C LEU A 23 -12.26 -3.50 -6.80
N THR A 24 -12.56 -2.92 -7.95
CA THR A 24 -13.63 -3.37 -8.84
C THR A 24 -13.12 -3.41 -10.28
N VAL A 25 -13.87 -4.03 -11.19
CA VAL A 25 -13.52 -4.01 -12.62
C VAL A 25 -13.45 -2.59 -13.22
N PHE A 26 -14.12 -1.60 -12.60
CA PHE A 26 -14.07 -0.20 -13.00
C PHE A 26 -13.04 0.62 -12.21
N ASP A 27 -12.51 0.07 -11.12
CA ASP A 27 -11.45 0.65 -10.31
C ASP A 27 -10.50 -0.44 -9.80
N PRO A 28 -9.61 -0.97 -10.69
CA PRO A 28 -8.86 -2.18 -10.39
C PRO A 28 -7.57 -1.92 -9.60
N THR A 29 -7.24 -0.66 -9.32
CA THR A 29 -5.95 -0.29 -8.74
C THR A 29 -6.09 0.81 -7.71
N ASP A 30 -5.46 0.62 -6.56
CA ASP A 30 -5.24 1.63 -5.53
C ASP A 30 -3.74 1.77 -5.23
N VAL A 31 -3.29 2.98 -4.90
CA VAL A 31 -1.90 3.28 -4.55
C VAL A 31 -1.80 3.72 -3.10
N PHE A 32 -0.91 3.08 -2.36
CA PHE A 32 -0.60 3.42 -0.97
C PHE A 32 0.83 3.93 -0.89
N ARG A 33 1.02 5.10 -0.30
CA ARG A 33 2.33 5.74 -0.10
C ARG A 33 2.62 5.87 1.38
N PHE A 34 3.81 5.49 1.77
CA PHE A 34 4.35 5.71 3.11
C PHE A 34 5.81 6.14 3.02
N ARG A 35 6.34 6.67 4.13
CA ARG A 35 7.76 6.99 4.29
C ARG A 35 8.36 6.12 5.38
N LEU A 36 9.64 5.81 5.25
CA LEU A 36 10.43 5.21 6.31
C LEU A 36 11.32 6.27 6.94
N ASN A 37 11.37 6.36 8.27
CA ASN A 37 12.30 7.23 8.98
C ASN A 37 13.73 6.62 9.09
N GLY A 38 14.20 5.98 8.02
CA GLY A 38 15.48 5.27 7.93
C GLY A 38 15.32 3.81 7.48
N THR A 39 16.44 3.18 7.09
CA THR A 39 16.48 1.78 6.63
C THR A 39 15.89 0.84 7.67
N LYS A 40 14.93 0.02 7.25
CA LYS A 40 14.27 -0.98 8.08
C LYS A 40 13.59 -2.04 7.21
N ASP A 41 13.33 -3.19 7.80
CA ASP A 41 12.52 -4.23 7.17
C ASP A 41 11.05 -3.82 7.14
N ILE A 42 10.33 -4.24 6.10
CA ILE A 42 8.90 -4.00 5.94
C ILE A 42 8.20 -5.32 5.68
N GLY A 43 7.17 -5.63 6.46
CA GLY A 43 6.22 -6.70 6.17
C GLY A 43 4.95 -6.13 5.54
N ILE A 44 4.58 -6.60 4.35
CA ILE A 44 3.33 -6.22 3.68
C ILE A 44 2.55 -7.50 3.38
N ALA A 45 1.27 -7.51 3.73
CA ALA A 45 0.39 -8.63 3.45
C ALA A 45 -0.94 -8.11 2.90
N LEU A 46 -1.39 -8.69 1.78
CA LEU A 46 -2.78 -8.62 1.37
C LEU A 46 -3.56 -9.67 2.16
N THR A 47 -4.65 -9.24 2.80
CA THR A 47 -5.46 -10.10 3.69
C THR A 47 -6.93 -9.90 3.39
N ASN A 48 -7.77 -10.85 3.81
CA ASN A 48 -9.23 -10.80 3.64
C ASN A 48 -9.73 -10.75 2.18
N ILE A 49 -8.99 -11.34 1.25
CA ILE A 49 -9.44 -11.56 -0.13
C ILE A 49 -10.20 -12.90 -0.15
N SER A 50 -11.54 -12.84 -0.11
CA SER A 50 -12.37 -14.03 0.17
C SER A 50 -13.25 -14.49 -0.99
N ALA A 51 -13.44 -13.69 -2.04
CA ALA A 51 -14.33 -14.02 -3.16
C ALA A 51 -13.63 -14.81 -4.30
N GLY A 52 -12.38 -15.25 -4.09
CA GLY A 52 -11.57 -15.87 -5.14
C GLY A 52 -10.94 -14.87 -6.11
N ASP A 53 -10.94 -13.59 -5.74
CA ASP A 53 -10.30 -12.53 -6.51
C ASP A 53 -8.78 -12.69 -6.53
N ASP A 54 -8.17 -12.28 -7.63
CA ASP A 54 -6.72 -12.34 -7.85
C ASP A 54 -6.12 -10.94 -7.74
N ALA A 55 -5.90 -10.48 -6.50
CA ALA A 55 -5.30 -9.18 -6.25
C ALA A 55 -3.79 -9.30 -6.07
N ASP A 56 -3.04 -8.57 -6.90
CA ASP A 56 -1.59 -8.50 -6.83
C ASP A 56 -1.08 -7.35 -5.96
N LEU A 57 0.03 -7.58 -5.25
CA LEU A 57 0.80 -6.54 -4.57
C LEU A 57 2.10 -6.26 -5.31
N ARG A 58 2.39 -4.97 -5.56
CA ARG A 58 3.68 -4.53 -6.06
C ARG A 58 4.20 -3.38 -5.20
N LEU A 59 5.48 -3.44 -4.83
CA LEU A 59 6.15 -2.42 -4.03
C LEU A 59 7.18 -1.69 -4.88
N PHE A 60 7.13 -0.37 -4.84
CA PHE A 60 8.05 0.50 -5.56
C PHE A 60 8.65 1.50 -4.59
N ARG A 61 9.94 1.78 -4.78
CA ARG A 61 10.65 2.78 -4.01
C ARG A 61 10.72 4.06 -4.82
N ASP A 62 10.06 5.10 -4.33
CA ASP A 62 10.28 6.47 -4.80
C ASP A 62 11.67 6.94 -4.31
N SER A 63 12.68 6.86 -5.18
CA SER A 63 14.06 7.21 -4.83
C SER A 63 14.36 8.70 -4.97
N ASN A 64 13.57 9.44 -5.74
CA ASN A 64 13.78 10.87 -6.00
C ASN A 64 12.82 11.77 -5.17
N ASN A 65 11.94 11.15 -4.37
CA ASN A 65 10.96 11.80 -3.49
C ASN A 65 9.98 12.72 -4.24
N ASN A 66 9.73 12.50 -5.53
CA ASN A 66 8.83 13.33 -6.33
C ASN A 66 7.36 12.87 -6.26
N GLY A 67 7.08 11.72 -5.62
CA GLY A 67 5.74 11.15 -5.52
C GLY A 67 5.21 10.53 -6.81
N VAL A 68 6.10 10.30 -7.80
CA VAL A 68 5.82 9.65 -9.08
C VAL A 68 6.41 8.25 -9.07
N PHE A 69 5.69 7.34 -9.69
CA PHE A 69 6.17 6.00 -9.98
C PHE A 69 7.07 6.05 -11.22
N GLU A 70 8.34 5.67 -11.06
CA GLU A 70 9.32 5.54 -12.14
C GLU A 70 9.82 4.10 -12.25
#